data_AF-A0A6B0QSV3-F1
#
_entry.id   AF-A0A6B0QSV3-F1
#
_cell.length_a   1.000
_cell.length_b   1.000
_cell.length_c   1.000
_cell.angle_alpha   90.00
_cell.angle_beta   90.00
_cell.angle_gamma   90.00
#
_symmetry.space_group_name_H-M   'P 1'
#
loop_
_entity.id
_entity.type
_entity.pdbx_description
1 polymer ?
#
loop_
_entity_poly.entity_id
_entity_poly.type
_entity_poly.pdbx_seq_one_letter_code
_entity_poly.pdbx_strand_id
1 'polypeptide(L)' 'MQQVNVLKLTVEDLEKERDFYFGKLRNIELICQENEGENNPVLQRIVDILYATDKGFVIPDEGGPQEEQEEY' A
#
# COMPACT_ATOMS: atom_id res chain seq x y z
N MET A 1 31.47 3.57 11.52
CA MET A 1 30.36 3.63 12.51
C MET A 1 29.40 4.80 12.25
N GLN A 2 29.86 6.03 11.97
CA GLN A 2 28.96 7.17 11.71
C GLN A 2 27.99 6.97 10.53
N GLN A 3 28.46 6.48 9.37
CA GLN A 3 27.58 6.22 8.22
C GLN A 3 26.46 5.20 8.52
N VAL A 4 26.77 4.16 9.28
CA VAL A 4 25.76 3.14 9.68
C VAL A 4 24.69 3.75 10.57
N ASN A 5 25.06 4.66 11.48
CA ASN A 5 24.08 5.32 12.35
C ASN A 5 23.20 6.30 11.57
N VAL A 6 23.75 7.03 10.60
CA VAL A 6 22.97 7.91 9.71
C VAL A 6 21.97 7.08 8.89
N LEU A 7 22.42 5.98 8.28
CA LEU A 7 21.54 5.11 7.50
C LEU A 7 20.41 4.52 8.34
N LYS A 8 20.66 4.12 9.59
CA LYS A 8 19.63 3.62 10.51
C LYS A 8 18.54 4.66 10.78
N LEU A 9 18.94 5.89 11.09
CA LEU A 9 17.99 6.99 11.32
C LEU A 9 17.15 7.28 10.06
N THR A 10 17.79 7.27 8.87
CA THR A 10 17.08 7.45 7.61
C THR A 10 16.05 6.34 7.38
N VAL A 11 16.39 5.07 7.66
CA VAL A 11 15.44 3.96 7.54
C VAL A 11 14.28 4.13 8.50
N GLU A 12 14.53 4.44 9.78
CA GLU A 12 13.47 4.65 10.77
C GLU A 12 12.51 5.78 10.36
N ASP A 13 13.02 6.85 9.77
CA ASP A 13 12.18 7.96 9.32
C ASP A 13 11.39 7.59 8.05
N LEU A 14 11.99 6.85 7.11
CA LEU A 14 11.28 6.32 5.94
C LEU A 14 10.19 5.31 6.33
N GLU A 15 10.42 4.48 7.34
CA GLU A 15 9.41 3.55 7.87
C GLU A 15 8.22 4.30 8.47
N LYS A 16 8.47 5.36 9.24
CA LYS A 16 7.40 6.22 9.77
C LYS A 16 6.61 6.90 8.65
N GLU A 17 7.28 7.40 7.63
CA GLU A 17 6.61 8.02 6.48
C GLU A 17 5.78 7.00 5.69
N ARG A 18 6.34 5.81 5.42
CA ARG A 18 5.63 4.70 4.78
C ARG A 18 4.36 4.35 5.56
N ASP A 19 4.46 4.15 6.87
CA ASP A 19 3.34 3.75 7.71
C ASP A 19 2.29 4.87 7.79
N PHE A 20 2.72 6.14 7.82
CA PHE A 20 1.83 7.30 7.79
C PHE A 20 1.02 7.39 6.49
N TYR A 21 1.66 7.22 5.33
CA TYR A 21 0.96 7.23 4.04
C TYR A 21 0.05 6.01 3.89
N PHE A 22 0.52 4.83 4.28
CA PHE A 22 -0.29 3.61 4.24
C PHE A 22 -1.55 3.73 5.11
N GLY A 23 -1.42 4.24 6.34
CA GLY A 23 -2.57 4.49 7.22
C GLY A 23 -3.60 5.45 6.61
N LYS A 24 -3.15 6.47 5.86
CA LYS A 24 -4.06 7.36 5.13
C LYS A 24 -4.78 6.65 4.00
N LEU A 25 -4.05 5.87 3.19
CA LEU A 25 -4.65 5.10 2.09
C LEU A 25 -5.69 4.11 2.61
N ARG A 26 -5.39 3.42 3.72
CA ARG A 26 -6.34 2.51 4.38
C ARG A 26 -7.59 3.23 4.89
N ASN A 27 -7.45 4.41 5.49
CA ASN A 27 -8.62 5.20 5.92
C ASN A 27 -9.48 5.63 4.73
N ILE A 28 -8.86 6.01 3.61
CA ILE A 28 -9.59 6.37 2.37
C ILE A 28 -10.31 5.14 1.80
N GLU A 29 -9.67 3.97 1.82
CA GLU A 29 -10.27 2.70 1.39
C GLU A 29 -11.52 2.37 2.21
N LEU A 30 -11.45 2.50 3.54
CA LEU A 30 -12.60 2.28 4.44
C LEU A 30 -13.76 3.22 4.10
N ILE A 31 -13.48 4.50 3.84
CA ILE A 31 -14.50 5.46 3.40
C ILE A 31 -15.13 5.00 2.07
N CYS A 32 -14.34 4.51 1.12
CA CYS A 32 -14.88 4.02 -0.15
C CYS A 32 -15.80 2.79 0.06
N GLN A 33 -15.39 1.84 0.92
CA GLN A 33 -16.15 0.63 1.24
C GLN A 33 -17.49 0.94 1.94
N GLU A 34 -17.50 1.90 2.87
CA GLU A 34 -18.73 2.35 3.54
C GLU A 34 -19.76 2.96 2.56
N ASN A 35 -19.30 3.47 1.41
CA ASN A 35 -20.12 4.18 0.42
C ASN A 35 -20.28 3.41 -0.91
N GLU A 36 -19.89 2.12 -0.97
CA GLU A 36 -19.88 1.31 -2.21
C GLU A 36 -21.27 1.20 -2.85
N GLY A 37 -22.33 1.17 -2.04
CA GLY A 37 -23.72 1.06 -2.50
C GLY A 37 -24.26 2.30 -3.25
N GLU A 38 -23.55 3.43 -3.22
CA GLU A 38 -24.02 4.68 -3.83
C GLU A 38 -23.67 4.83 -5.33
N ASN A 39 -22.91 3.89 -5.90
CA ASN A 39 -22.43 3.94 -7.30
C ASN A 39 -21.77 5.29 -7.66
N ASN A 40 -21.00 5.87 -6.74
CA ASN A 40 -20.36 7.16 -6.95
C ASN A 40 -19.13 7.02 -7.87
N PRO A 41 -19.12 7.63 -9.08
CA PRO A 41 -18.03 7.48 -10.04
C PRO A 41 -16.70 8.10 -9.57
N VAL A 42 -16.73 9.04 -8.62
CA VAL A 42 -15.52 9.61 -8.02
C VAL A 42 -14.87 8.61 -7.07
N LEU A 43 -15.67 7.93 -6.25
CA LEU A 43 -15.16 6.89 -5.34
C LEU A 43 -14.57 5.73 -6.12
N GLN A 44 -15.18 5.33 -7.24
CA GLN A 44 -14.62 4.30 -8.11
C GLN A 44 -13.21 4.67 -8.61
N ARG A 45 -13.00 5.91 -9.05
CA ARG A 45 -11.67 6.36 -9.50
C ARG A 45 -10.64 6.41 -8.37
N ILE A 46 -11.07 6.66 -7.13
CA ILE A 46 -10.20 6.60 -5.96
C ILE A 46 -9.81 5.15 -5.67
N VAL A 47 -10.77 4.22 -5.72
CA VAL A 47 -10.54 2.78 -5.58
C VAL A 47 -9.55 2.28 -6.64
N ASP A 48 -9.71 2.70 -7.89
CA ASP A 48 -8.78 2.33 -8.97
C ASP A 48 -7.34 2.81 -8.69
N ILE A 49 -7.17 3.97 -8.03
CA ILE A 49 -5.85 4.46 -7.60
C ILE A 49 -5.31 3.64 -6.43
N LEU A 50 -6.15 3.31 -5.43
CA LEU A 50 -5.74 2.54 -4.25
C LEU A 50 -5.24 1.14 -4.62
N TYR A 51 -5.83 0.52 -5.65
CA TYR A 51 -5.45 -0.78 -6.17
C TYR A 51 -4.53 -0.72 -7.40
N ALA A 52 -4.06 0.46 -7.79
CA ALA A 52 -3.07 0.56 -8.85
C ALA A 52 -1.76 -0.09 -8.41
N THR A 53 -1.23 -0.99 -9.23
CA THR A 53 0.09 -1.56 -9.02
C THR A 53 1.14 -0.82 -9.83
N ASP A 54 2.29 -0.54 -9.21
CA ASP A 54 3.49 -0.25 -9.99
C ASP A 54 3.86 -1.48 -10.81
N LYS A 55 4.46 -1.29 -11.99
CA LYS A 55 4.86 -2.39 -12.87
C LYS A 55 5.84 -3.33 -12.14
N GLY A 56 5.32 -4.41 -11.55
CA GLY A 56 6.07 -5.37 -10.74
C GLY A 56 5.47 -5.68 -9.36
N PHE A 57 4.46 -4.95 -8.90
CA PHE A 57 3.71 -5.29 -7.69
C PHE A 57 2.49 -6.15 -8.07
N VAL A 58 2.41 -7.38 -7.58
CA VAL A 58 1.23 -8.23 -7.75
C VAL A 58 0.33 -7.98 -6.54
N ILE A 59 -0.92 -7.56 -6.77
CA ILE A 59 -1.92 -7.58 -5.69
C ILE A 59 -2.16 -9.07 -5.39
N PRO A 60 -1.97 -9.54 -4.16
CA PRO A 60 -2.51 -10.82 -3.78
C PRO A 60 -4.03 -10.67 -3.89
N ASP A 61 -4.63 -11.21 -4.95
CA ASP A 61 -6.07 -11.45 -5.00
C ASP A 61 -6.48 -12.11 -3.68
N GLU A 62 -7.67 -11.74 -3.16
CA GLU A 62 -8.27 -12.12 -1.88
C GLU A 62 -8.06 -13.59 -1.44
N GLY A 63 -6.83 -13.97 -1.08
CA GLY A 63 -6.41 -15.37 -1.12
C GLY A 63 -4.91 -15.59 -0.88
N GLY A 64 -4.32 -14.88 0.08
CA GLY A 64 -3.02 -15.22 0.69
C GLY A 64 -1.77 -14.86 -0.14
N PRO A 65 -0.59 -14.83 0.51
CA PRO A 65 0.66 -14.52 -0.17
C PRO A 65 0.97 -15.57 -1.25
N GLN A 66 1.12 -15.14 -2.51
CA GLN A 66 1.77 -15.96 -3.52
C GLN A 66 3.25 -16.04 -3.12
N GLU A 67 3.63 -17.17 -2.51
CA GLU A 67 5.02 -17.55 -2.35
C GLU A 67 5.66 -17.59 -3.75
N GLU A 68 6.67 -16.75 -3.98
CA GLU A 68 7.55 -16.87 -5.13
C GLU A 68 8.13 -18.29 -5.11
N GLN A 69 7.65 -19.16 -6.00
CA GLN A 69 8.34 -20.41 -6.28
C GLN A 69 9.66 -20.05 -6.96
N GLU A 70 10.72 -19.97 -6.17
CA GLU A 70 12.09 -20.01 -6.66
C GLU A 70 12.26 -21.33 -7.44
N GLU A 71 12.25 -21.22 -8.77
CA GLU A 71 12.57 -22.30 -9.69
C GLU A 71 14.05 -22.66 -9.52
N TYR A 72 14.31 -23.89 -9.04
CA TYR A 72 15.64 -24.49 -8.90
C TYR A 72 16.25 -24.88 -10.26
#